data_AF-A0A2M7UGF7-F1
#
_entry.id   AF-A0A2M7UGF7-F1
#
_cell.length_a   1.000
_cell.length_b   1.000
_cell.length_c   1.000
_cell.angle_alpha   90.00
_cell.angle_beta   90.00
_cell.angle_gamma   90.00
#
_symmetry.space_group_name_H-M   'P 1'
#
loop_
_entity.id
_entity.type
_entity.pdbx_description
1 polymer ?
#
loop_
_entity_poly.entity_id
_entity_poly.type
_entity_poly.pdbx_seq_one_letter_code
_entity_poly.pdbx_strand_id
1 'polypeptide(L)'
;MAYKMISHLVTGTRLLAAGYAEHYGLNIERVMVMPNWISVGQFLPSPQRVGELKKELGILPACSDTAVSGRPRDKVLLFAHRLSPRKGAYWLSAVLGEVKHPDIKLIIIGDGPERLNLEKELAQEIS
;
A
#
# COMPACT_ATOMS: atom_id res chain seq x y z
N MET A 1 -28.33 -13.16 -12.99
CA MET A 1 -29.03 -14.43 -12.66
C MET A 1 -28.11 -15.50 -12.08
N ALA A 2 -26.85 -15.66 -12.54
CA ALA A 2 -25.95 -16.73 -12.08
C ALA A 2 -25.81 -16.86 -10.55
N TYR A 3 -25.72 -15.75 -9.81
CA TYR A 3 -25.55 -15.77 -8.36
C TYR A 3 -26.74 -16.34 -7.56
N LYS A 4 -27.94 -16.46 -8.16
CA LYS A 4 -29.10 -17.08 -7.49
C LYS A 4 -29.13 -18.60 -7.64
N MET A 5 -28.29 -19.16 -8.52
CA MET A 5 -28.20 -20.59 -8.81
C MET A 5 -27.02 -21.27 -8.10
N ILE A 6 -26.14 -20.51 -7.44
CA ILE A 6 -24.99 -21.05 -6.72
C ILE A 6 -25.37 -21.43 -5.29
N SER A 7 -24.82 -22.55 -4.80
CA SER A 7 -25.06 -23.02 -3.43
C SER A 7 -24.38 -22.14 -2.40
N HIS A 8 -23.15 -21.71 -2.69
CA HIS A 8 -22.37 -20.81 -1.85
C HIS A 8 -21.58 -19.83 -2.71
N LEU A 9 -21.51 -18.57 -2.27
CA LEU A 9 -20.61 -17.55 -2.80
C LEU A 9 -19.41 -17.42 -1.87
N VAL A 10 -18.19 -17.36 -2.41
CA VAL A 10 -16.97 -17.15 -1.60
C VAL A 10 -16.38 -15.79 -1.91
N THR A 11 -16.05 -15.02 -0.89
CA THR A 11 -15.44 -13.68 -1.03
C THR A 11 -14.40 -13.41 0.07
N GLY A 12 -13.58 -12.37 -0.11
CA GLY A 12 -12.43 -12.11 0.75
C GLY A 12 -12.71 -11.32 2.02
N THR A 13 -13.79 -10.54 2.11
CA THR A 13 -14.07 -9.69 3.29
C THR A 13 -15.54 -9.70 3.65
N ARG A 14 -15.85 -9.44 4.93
CA ARG A 14 -17.24 -9.31 5.41
C ARG A 14 -17.98 -8.16 4.74
N LEU A 15 -17.30 -7.04 4.47
CA LEU A 15 -17.91 -5.89 3.79
C LEU A 15 -18.33 -6.26 2.36
N LEU A 16 -17.47 -6.98 1.62
CA LEU A 16 -17.83 -7.47 0.30
C LEU A 16 -18.96 -8.51 0.39
N ALA A 17 -18.96 -9.38 1.40
CA ALA A 17 -20.05 -10.35 1.58
C ALA A 17 -21.40 -9.66 1.78
N ALA A 18 -21.46 -8.65 2.63
CA ALA A 18 -22.65 -7.83 2.82
C ALA A 18 -23.07 -7.13 1.52
N GLY A 19 -22.11 -6.51 0.81
CA GLY A 19 -22.38 -5.85 -0.46
C GLY A 19 -22.91 -6.81 -1.54
N TYR A 20 -22.41 -8.04 -1.61
CA TYR A 20 -22.95 -9.05 -2.53
C TYR A 20 -24.37 -9.48 -2.13
N ALA A 21 -24.63 -9.70 -0.84
CA ALA A 21 -25.94 -10.10 -0.35
C ALA A 21 -26.99 -9.02 -0.64
N GLU A 22 -26.68 -7.76 -0.35
CA GLU A 22 -27.54 -6.61 -0.61
C GLU A 22 -27.77 -6.42 -2.11
N HIS A 23 -26.70 -6.32 -2.90
CA HIS A 23 -26.79 -5.93 -4.31
C HIS A 23 -27.42 -7.03 -5.20
N TYR A 24 -27.22 -8.30 -4.87
CA TYR A 24 -27.72 -9.42 -5.67
C TYR A 24 -28.88 -10.19 -5.02
N GLY A 25 -29.34 -9.76 -3.83
CA GLY A 25 -30.42 -10.40 -3.09
C GLY A 25 -30.09 -11.83 -2.68
N LEU A 26 -28.87 -12.06 -2.17
CA LEU A 26 -28.42 -13.37 -1.72
C LEU A 26 -28.68 -13.55 -0.22
N ASN A 27 -28.98 -14.78 0.21
CA ASN A 27 -28.95 -15.10 1.63
C ASN A 27 -27.49 -15.00 2.11
N ILE A 28 -27.23 -14.10 3.06
CA ILE A 28 -25.89 -13.87 3.63
C ILE A 28 -25.28 -15.13 4.25
N GLU A 29 -26.10 -16.05 4.78
CA GLU A 29 -25.64 -17.33 5.33
C GLU A 29 -24.99 -18.24 4.27
N ARG A 30 -25.26 -17.99 2.99
CA ARG A 30 -24.65 -18.69 1.85
C ARG A 30 -23.42 -17.97 1.30
N VAL A 31 -23.03 -16.83 1.87
CA VAL A 31 -21.84 -16.08 1.47
C VAL A 31 -20.72 -16.34 2.47
N MET A 32 -19.77 -17.18 2.08
CA MET A 32 -18.62 -17.54 2.90
C MET A 32 -17.49 -16.51 2.73
N VAL A 33 -16.93 -16.08 3.85
CA VAL A 33 -15.76 -15.20 3.85
C VAL A 33 -14.51 -16.04 4.00
N MET A 34 -13.70 -16.10 2.95
CA MET A 34 -12.41 -16.76 2.91
C MET A 34 -11.37 -15.75 2.40
N PRO A 35 -10.74 -14.97 3.29
CA PRO A 35 -9.73 -14.00 2.89
C PRO A 35 -8.54 -14.69 2.25
N ASN A 36 -7.87 -13.98 1.35
CA ASN A 36 -6.61 -14.47 0.79
C ASN A 36 -5.58 -14.61 1.91
N TRP A 37 -4.93 -15.76 1.97
CA TRP A 37 -3.76 -15.98 2.83
C TRP A 37 -2.48 -15.52 2.16
N ILE A 38 -1.45 -15.28 2.98
CA ILE A 38 -0.08 -15.04 2.54
C ILE A 38 0.82 -16.18 3.01
N SER A 39 1.92 -16.42 2.29
CA SER A 39 2.96 -17.34 2.73
C SER A 39 3.82 -16.67 3.79
N VAL A 40 3.61 -16.98 5.07
CA VAL A 40 4.33 -16.34 6.19
C VAL A 40 5.85 -16.41 6.02
N GLY A 41 6.36 -17.55 5.53
CA GLY A 41 7.80 -17.75 5.30
C GLY A 41 8.42 -16.76 4.31
N GLN A 42 7.65 -16.24 3.35
CA GLN A 42 8.11 -15.25 2.37
C GLN A 42 8.14 -13.82 2.94
N PHE A 43 7.42 -13.56 4.02
CA PHE A 43 7.27 -12.23 4.63
C PHE A 43 7.91 -12.13 6.02
N LEU A 44 8.82 -13.05 6.35
CA LEU A 44 9.57 -12.98 7.60
C LEU A 44 10.48 -11.73 7.60
N PRO A 45 10.53 -10.98 8.72
CA PRO A 45 11.35 -9.80 8.81
C PRO A 45 12.85 -10.16 8.73
N SER A 46 13.60 -9.41 7.94
CA SER A 46 15.06 -9.46 7.89
C SER A 46 15.65 -8.08 8.23
N PRO A 47 15.98 -7.82 9.50
CA PRO A 47 16.51 -6.52 9.93
C PRO A 47 17.78 -6.12 9.18
N GLN A 48 18.66 -7.08 8.89
CA GLN A 48 19.89 -6.86 8.15
C GLN A 48 19.59 -6.37 6.73
N ARG A 49 18.72 -7.08 6.00
CA ARG A 49 18.34 -6.70 4.64
C ARG A 49 17.61 -5.35 4.59
N VAL A 50 16.77 -5.07 5.59
CA VAL A 50 16.10 -3.77 5.72
C VAL A 50 17.11 -2.65 5.97
N GLY A 51 18.16 -2.90 6.76
CA GLY A 51 19.25 -1.94 6.99
C GLY A 51 20.04 -1.64 5.72
N GLU A 52 20.39 -2.67 4.95
CA GLU A 52 21.05 -2.54 3.65
C GLU A 52 20.21 -1.72 2.67
N LEU A 53 18.93 -2.07 2.50
CA LEU A 53 18.02 -1.35 1.60
C LEU A 53 17.84 0.11 2.00
N LYS A 54 17.74 0.40 3.30
CA LYS A 54 17.68 1.80 3.78
C LYS A 54 18.94 2.56 3.40
N LYS A 55 20.11 1.94 3.53
CA LYS A 55 21.38 2.55 3.12
C LYS A 55 21.43 2.78 1.60
N GLU A 56 21.03 1.80 0.80
CA GLU A 56 20.94 1.89 -0.67
C GLU A 56 20.01 3.03 -1.11
N LEU A 57 18.89 3.22 -0.42
CA LEU A 57 17.89 4.27 -0.69
C LEU A 57 18.21 5.61 0.00
N GLY A 58 19.36 5.72 0.68
CA GLY A 58 19.78 6.91 1.41
C GLY A 58 18.87 7.30 2.58
N ILE A 59 18.08 6.37 3.11
CA ILE A 59 17.19 6.56 4.26
C ILE A 59 18.02 6.50 5.53
N LEU A 60 18.03 7.60 6.30
CA LEU A 60 18.78 7.67 7.54
C LEU A 60 18.20 6.65 8.54
N PRO A 61 19.01 5.69 9.02
CA PRO A 61 18.54 4.73 10.00
C PRO A 61 18.18 5.44 11.31
N ALA A 62 17.35 4.79 12.12
CA ALA A 62 17.19 5.20 13.51
C ALA A 62 18.57 5.17 14.15
N CYS A 63 19.03 6.32 14.68
CA CYS A 63 20.37 6.49 15.20
C CYS A 63 20.79 5.30 16.09
N SER A 64 21.98 4.75 15.84
CA SER A 64 22.85 4.38 16.95
C SER A 64 23.14 5.65 17.75
N ASP A 65 23.18 5.55 19.08
CA ASP A 65 23.22 6.61 20.10
C ASP A 65 24.37 7.64 20.04
N THR A 66 24.94 7.95 18.87
CA THR A 66 25.99 8.96 18.71
C THR A 66 25.60 10.02 17.70
N ALA A 67 25.42 11.22 18.24
CA ALA A 67 25.36 12.47 17.53
C ALA A 67 26.48 12.58 16.48
N VAL A 68 26.10 12.76 15.21
CA VAL A 68 27.01 13.31 14.17
C VAL A 68 26.32 14.42 13.37
N SER A 69 24.98 14.47 13.34
CA SER A 69 24.24 15.62 12.80
C SER A 69 22.90 15.68 13.52
N GLY A 70 22.49 16.85 14.02
CA GLY A 70 21.21 17.03 14.74
C GLY A 70 19.95 16.90 13.86
N ARG A 71 19.97 16.00 12.87
CA ARG A 71 18.87 15.75 11.94
C ARG A 71 17.95 14.65 12.49
N PRO A 72 16.62 14.81 12.43
CA PRO A 72 15.69 13.77 12.85
C PRO A 72 15.78 12.53 11.96
N ARG A 73 15.33 11.39 12.49
CA ARG A 73 15.23 10.11 11.79
C ARG A 73 14.26 10.20 10.61
N ASP A 74 14.65 9.64 9.47
CA ASP A 74 13.74 9.47 8.33
C ASP A 74 12.59 8.49 8.68
N LYS A 75 11.36 8.94 8.50
CA LYS A 75 10.13 8.15 8.47
C LYS A 75 9.85 7.72 7.02
N VAL A 76 9.43 6.48 6.84
CA VAL A 76 9.15 5.94 5.50
C VAL A 76 7.64 5.78 5.33
N LEU A 77 7.10 6.40 4.28
CA LEU A 77 5.76 6.14 3.78
C LEU A 77 5.88 5.22 2.56
N LEU A 78 5.42 3.97 2.68
CA LEU A 78 5.54 2.97 1.63
C LEU A 78 4.20 2.76 0.91
N PHE A 79 4.18 2.96 -0.40
CA PHE A 79 3.10 2.57 -1.28
C PHE A 79 3.56 1.43 -2.19
N ALA A 80 3.08 0.21 -1.96
CA ALA A 80 3.44 -0.96 -2.77
C ALA A 80 2.20 -1.56 -3.43
N HIS A 81 1.87 -1.09 -4.64
CA HIS A 81 0.69 -1.54 -5.36
C HIS A 81 0.78 -1.21 -6.87
N ARG A 82 0.00 -1.92 -7.71
CA ARG A 82 -0.31 -1.48 -9.09
C ARG A 82 -0.75 0.00 -9.10
N LEU A 83 -0.10 0.81 -9.93
CA LEU A 83 -0.35 2.25 -10.08
C LEU A 83 -1.61 2.48 -10.89
N SER A 84 -2.77 2.46 -10.24
CA SER A 84 -4.06 2.70 -10.87
C SER A 84 -4.99 3.54 -9.99
N PRO A 85 -6.03 4.18 -10.58
CA PRO A 85 -6.96 5.03 -9.83
C PRO A 85 -7.64 4.30 -8.68
N ARG A 86 -8.07 3.04 -8.91
CA ARG A 86 -8.71 2.19 -7.88
C ARG A 86 -7.82 1.94 -6.66
N LYS A 87 -6.51 2.09 -6.81
CA LYS A 87 -5.52 1.86 -5.75
C LYS A 87 -5.04 3.14 -5.09
N GLY A 88 -5.66 4.27 -5.45
CA GLY A 88 -5.34 5.57 -4.91
C GLY A 88 -4.03 6.13 -5.42
N ALA A 89 -3.47 5.58 -6.51
CA ALA A 89 -2.20 6.03 -7.05
C ALA A 89 -2.26 7.53 -7.41
N TYR A 90 -3.37 7.98 -7.99
CA TYR A 90 -3.64 9.39 -8.32
C TYR A 90 -3.57 10.36 -7.13
N TRP A 91 -3.72 9.88 -5.88
CA TRP A 91 -3.68 10.75 -4.69
C TRP A 91 -2.28 10.95 -4.13
N LEU A 92 -1.26 10.25 -4.67
CA LEU A 92 0.08 10.22 -4.06
C LEU A 92 0.80 11.57 -4.09
N SER A 93 0.65 12.34 -5.17
CA SER A 93 1.17 13.71 -5.28
C SER A 93 0.53 14.63 -4.23
N ALA A 94 -0.81 14.64 -4.15
CA ALA A 94 -1.54 15.41 -3.15
C ALA A 94 -1.15 15.05 -1.71
N VAL A 95 -0.96 13.75 -1.41
CA VAL A 95 -0.49 13.31 -0.09
C VAL A 95 0.91 13.84 0.21
N LEU A 96 1.83 13.83 -0.76
CA LEU A 96 3.17 14.39 -0.59
C LEU A 96 3.12 15.89 -0.29
N GLY A 97 2.27 16.62 -1.03
CA GLY A 97 2.02 18.04 -0.84
C GLY A 97 1.40 18.40 0.52
N GLU A 98 0.65 17.51 1.17
CA GLU A 98 0.08 17.75 2.51
C GLU A 98 1.02 17.32 3.63
N VAL A 99 1.76 16.23 3.44
CA VAL A 99 2.54 15.61 4.51
C VAL A 99 3.81 16.41 4.86
N LYS A 100 4.25 17.37 4.01
CA LYS A 100 5.41 18.30 4.12
C LYS A 100 6.20 18.26 5.44
N HIS A 101 6.81 17.12 5.73
CA HIS A 101 7.67 16.91 6.88
C HIS A 101 9.06 16.60 6.34
N PRO A 102 10.10 17.33 6.76
CA PRO A 102 11.45 17.22 6.19
C PRO A 102 12.11 15.84 6.37
N ASP A 103 11.46 14.95 7.12
CA ASP A 103 11.97 13.65 7.51
C ASP A 103 11.09 12.51 6.95
N ILE A 104 10.05 12.79 6.14
CA ILE A 104 9.26 11.72 5.52
C ILE A 104 9.77 11.45 4.10
N LYS A 105 10.08 10.19 3.83
CA LYS A 105 10.41 9.67 2.50
C LYS A 105 9.29 8.79 1.98
N LEU A 106 8.66 9.22 0.90
CA LEU A 106 7.67 8.43 0.16
C LEU A 106 8.39 7.48 -0.81
N ILE A 107 8.11 6.18 -0.68
CA ILE A 107 8.61 5.14 -1.58
C ILE A 107 7.42 4.52 -2.30
N ILE A 108 7.44 4.60 -3.64
CA ILE A 108 6.38 4.08 -4.50
C ILE A 108 6.95 2.86 -5.24
N ILE A 109 6.31 1.70 -5.08
CA ILE A 109 6.68 0.43 -5.72
C ILE A 109 5.48 -0.08 -6.51
N GLY A 110 5.68 -0.27 -7.81
CA GLY A 110 4.70 -0.86 -8.70
C GLY A 110 4.73 -0.23 -10.09
N ASP A 111 3.88 -0.73 -10.97
CA ASP A 111 3.66 -0.19 -12.31
C ASP A 111 2.15 -0.13 -12.59
N GLY A 112 1.74 0.58 -13.63
CA GLY A 112 0.35 0.69 -14.04
C GLY A 112 0.05 1.93 -14.87
N PRO A 113 -1.22 2.09 -15.27
CA PRO A 113 -1.64 3.19 -16.15
C PRO A 113 -1.31 4.59 -15.61
N GLU A 114 -1.25 4.78 -14.29
CA GLU A 114 -0.96 6.09 -13.70
C GLU A 114 0.52 6.43 -13.57
N ARG A 115 1.43 5.53 -13.97
CA ARG A 115 2.87 5.71 -13.77
C ARG A 115 3.38 7.02 -14.38
N LEU A 116 3.08 7.26 -15.66
CA LEU A 116 3.59 8.43 -16.38
C LEU A 116 3.01 9.75 -15.85
N ASN A 117 1.77 9.73 -15.38
CA ASN A 117 1.15 10.91 -14.77
C ASN A 117 1.82 11.24 -13.45
N LEU A 118 2.03 10.23 -12.60
CA LEU A 118 2.71 10.38 -11.32
C LEU A 118 4.15 10.87 -11.47
N GLU A 119 4.91 10.31 -12.41
CA GLU A 119 6.27 10.77 -12.67
C GLU A 119 6.30 12.25 -13.09
N LYS A 120 5.33 12.72 -13.90
CA LYS A 120 5.21 14.12 -14.30
C LYS A 120 4.84 15.04 -13.13
N GLU A 121 3.85 14.65 -12.33
CA GLU A 121 3.41 15.44 -11.17
C GLU A 121 4.54 15.57 -10.13
N LEU A 122 5.23 14.46 -9.83
CA LEU A 122 6.33 14.47 -8.86
C LEU A 122 7.56 15.24 -9.36
N ALA A 123 7.83 15.25 -10.68
CA ALA A 123 8.91 16.06 -11.25
C ALA A 123 8.66 17.56 -11.12
N GLN A 124 7.39 17.99 -11.17
CA GLN A 124 6.99 19.40 -11.01
C GLN A 124 7.12 19.88 -9.57
N GLU A 125 6.95 19.01 -8.56
CA GLU A 125 7.11 19.39 -7.16
C GLU A 125 8.58 19.50 -6.70
N ILE A 126 9.52 18.94 -7.48
CA ILE A 126 10.96 18.95 -7.16
C ILE A 126 11.70 20.11 -7.84
N SER A 127 11.07 20.81 -8.80
CA SER A 127 11.60 22.04 -9.44
C SER A 127 11.17 23.29 -8.70
#